data_AF-A0A953QLL6-F1
#
_entry.id   AF-A0A953QLL6-F1
#
_cell.length_a   1.000
_cell.length_b   1.000
_cell.length_c   1.000
_cell.angle_alpha   90.00
_cell.angle_beta   90.00
_cell.angle_gamma   90.00
#
_symmetry.space_group_name_H-M   'P 1'
#
loop_
_entity.id
_entity.type
_entity.pdbx_description
1 polymer ?
#
loop_
_entity_poly.entity_id
_entity_poly.type
_entity_poly.pdbx_seq_one_letter_code
_entity_poly.pdbx_strand_id
1 'polypeptide(L)'
;MRFEASADSHSKFQARGSNYVLSLSPDRSVLEWRDAKHRRTSRVTTRLVGANSAAAMEPEDHLAGSANYLLGPQSAWRTGVAGFGKIRHREVYAGIDLVFHGEEGRLEYDFALAPHADPSLIRLELSGQQSMRIAENGDLVVVTAAGEVRWKRPELYQGSNGARTPVEGRFVLRGRRTVAFEVGRYDRGRALVIDPTLAYSTYLGSTANEAARGIALDAAGNVYIAGSTTSTDLSTVSTVQPNFGGLTANIFTGDGFIAKFSPSGTLLYLTYLGGSRDDGISAIAVDSAGNAYLTGGTTSTDFPTVNPYQSRFGGAGSGGVAAGVHTGDAFVAKLNPPGTSCFIRP
;
A
#
# COMPACT_ATOMS: atom_id res chain seq x y z
N MET A 1 4.10 -9.44 -6.51
CA MET A 1 2.77 -9.45 -7.17
C MET A 1 2.85 -10.44 -8.33
N ARG A 2 1.74 -10.99 -8.84
CA ARG A 2 1.76 -11.85 -10.04
C ARG A 2 0.83 -11.33 -11.13
N PHE A 3 1.19 -11.58 -12.38
CA PHE A 3 0.36 -11.35 -13.56
C PHE A 3 -0.23 -12.67 -14.05
N GLU A 4 -1.40 -12.59 -14.68
CA GLU A 4 -2.13 -13.72 -15.21
C GLU A 4 -2.81 -13.33 -16.51
N ALA A 5 -3.09 -14.31 -17.38
CA ALA A 5 -3.94 -14.07 -18.54
C ALA A 5 -5.35 -13.65 -18.10
N SER A 6 -5.82 -12.54 -18.67
CA SER A 6 -7.15 -12.01 -18.35
C SER A 6 -8.25 -12.90 -18.92
N ALA A 7 -9.39 -12.96 -18.22
CA ALA A 7 -10.63 -13.52 -18.76
C ALA A 7 -11.52 -12.45 -19.42
N ASP A 8 -11.20 -11.17 -19.21
CA ASP A 8 -11.91 -10.04 -19.80
C ASP A 8 -11.39 -9.80 -21.22
N SER A 9 -12.28 -9.74 -22.20
CA SER A 9 -11.94 -9.49 -23.61
C SER A 9 -11.30 -8.13 -23.86
N HIS A 10 -11.42 -7.19 -22.92
CA HIS A 10 -10.83 -5.86 -23.02
C HIS A 10 -9.40 -5.75 -22.49
N SER A 11 -8.83 -6.83 -21.91
CA SER A 11 -7.45 -6.88 -21.41
C SER A 11 -6.75 -8.19 -21.77
N LYS A 12 -5.43 -8.15 -21.92
CA LYS A 12 -4.61 -9.32 -22.21
C LYS A 12 -4.09 -9.96 -20.93
N PHE A 13 -3.59 -9.13 -20.02
CA PHE A 13 -3.09 -9.56 -18.72
C PHE A 13 -3.75 -8.77 -17.60
N GLN A 14 -3.78 -9.35 -16.42
CA GLN A 14 -4.23 -8.70 -15.21
C GLN A 14 -3.29 -9.01 -14.05
N ALA A 15 -3.19 -8.07 -13.11
CA ALA A 15 -2.63 -8.29 -11.78
C ALA A 15 -3.63 -7.78 -10.74
N ARG A 16 -3.69 -8.47 -9.59
CA ARG A 16 -4.66 -8.16 -8.53
C ARG A 16 -3.92 -7.95 -7.21
N GLY A 17 -4.20 -6.82 -6.58
CA GLY A 17 -3.87 -6.56 -5.18
C GLY A 17 -5.10 -6.78 -4.29
N SER A 18 -4.95 -6.54 -2.98
CA SER A 18 -6.04 -6.67 -2.00
C SER A 18 -7.22 -5.72 -2.26
N ASN A 19 -6.96 -4.54 -2.82
CA ASN A 19 -7.96 -3.50 -3.08
C ASN A 19 -7.88 -2.88 -4.48
N TYR A 20 -7.07 -3.44 -5.38
CA TYR A 20 -6.91 -2.94 -6.74
C TYR A 20 -6.76 -4.05 -7.78
N VAL A 21 -7.08 -3.70 -9.02
CA VAL A 21 -6.85 -4.52 -10.21
C VAL A 21 -6.12 -3.65 -11.23
N LEU A 22 -5.01 -4.17 -11.74
CA LEU A 22 -4.34 -3.65 -12.92
C LEU A 22 -4.74 -4.52 -14.11
N SER A 23 -5.31 -3.92 -15.14
CA SER A 23 -5.57 -4.57 -16.42
C SER A 23 -4.67 -3.99 -17.50
N LEU A 24 -4.03 -4.87 -18.27
CA LEU A 24 -3.06 -4.51 -19.29
C LEU A 24 -3.57 -4.90 -20.69
N SER A 25 -3.54 -3.94 -21.60
CA SER A 25 -3.89 -4.10 -23.01
C SER A 25 -2.81 -3.46 -23.88
N PRO A 26 -2.69 -3.83 -25.17
CA PRO A 26 -1.66 -3.26 -26.05
C PRO A 26 -1.69 -1.73 -26.17
N ASP A 27 -2.85 -1.09 -26.01
CA ASP A 27 -2.98 0.36 -26.15
C ASP A 27 -3.08 1.11 -24.82
N ARG A 28 -3.27 0.41 -23.69
CA ARG A 28 -3.53 1.04 -22.39
C ARG A 28 -3.27 0.14 -21.20
N SER A 29 -2.99 0.75 -20.06
CA SER A 29 -3.12 0.13 -18.74
C SER A 29 -4.27 0.78 -17.97
N VAL A 30 -4.98 -0.01 -17.16
CA VAL A 30 -6.10 0.44 -16.34
C VAL A 30 -5.83 0.02 -14.91
N LEU A 31 -5.62 0.99 -14.02
CA LEU A 31 -5.56 0.76 -12.58
C LEU A 31 -6.91 1.12 -11.98
N GLU A 32 -7.62 0.13 -11.47
CA GLU A 32 -8.87 0.31 -10.74
C GLU A 32 -8.66 -0.05 -9.27
N TRP A 33 -9.16 0.77 -8.35
CA TRP A 33 -9.10 0.49 -6.93
C TRP A 33 -10.36 0.93 -6.20
N ARG A 34 -10.56 0.33 -5.03
CA ARG A 34 -11.69 0.63 -4.15
C ARG A 34 -11.20 1.27 -2.86
N ASP A 35 -11.78 2.42 -2.56
CA ASP A 35 -11.81 2.99 -1.22
C ASP A 35 -12.98 2.32 -0.47
N ALA A 36 -12.65 1.34 0.37
CA ALA A 36 -13.63 0.57 1.12
C ALA A 36 -14.40 1.44 2.11
N LYS A 37 -13.74 2.45 2.70
CA LYS A 37 -14.28 3.34 3.73
C LYS A 37 -15.40 4.23 3.18
N HIS A 38 -15.15 4.87 2.04
CA HIS A 38 -16.15 5.75 1.42
C HIS A 38 -17.04 5.02 0.39
N ARG A 39 -16.85 3.70 0.23
CA ARG A 39 -17.51 2.87 -0.80
C ARG A 39 -17.38 3.47 -2.21
N ARG A 40 -16.23 4.08 -2.49
CA ARG A 40 -15.94 4.68 -3.81
C ARG A 40 -14.99 3.78 -4.57
N THR A 41 -15.21 3.71 -5.86
CA THR A 41 -14.23 3.14 -6.80
C THR A 41 -13.66 4.27 -7.61
N SER A 42 -12.39 4.17 -7.96
CA SER A 42 -11.78 5.02 -8.97
C SER A 42 -10.93 4.18 -9.89
N ARG A 43 -10.73 4.74 -11.07
CA ARG A 43 -10.01 4.10 -12.14
C ARG A 43 -9.17 5.15 -12.82
N VAL A 44 -7.90 4.85 -13.00
CA VAL A 44 -6.99 5.63 -13.84
C VAL A 44 -6.62 4.77 -15.03
N THR A 45 -6.95 5.25 -16.22
CA THR A 45 -6.49 4.64 -17.48
C THR A 45 -5.31 5.45 -17.98
N THR A 46 -4.21 4.76 -18.28
CA THR A 46 -3.01 5.32 -18.90
C THR A 46 -2.92 4.81 -20.33
N ARG A 47 -2.85 5.73 -21.30
CA ARG A 47 -2.65 5.44 -22.72
C ARG A 47 -1.29 5.98 -23.15
N LEU A 48 -0.53 5.18 -23.89
CA LEU A 48 0.73 5.63 -24.49
C LEU A 48 0.43 6.40 -25.78
N VAL A 49 0.66 7.70 -25.79
CA VAL A 49 0.35 8.57 -26.94
C VAL A 49 1.34 8.28 -28.06
N GLY A 50 0.81 7.86 -29.22
CA GLY A 50 1.62 7.54 -30.40
C GLY A 50 2.39 6.22 -30.30
N ALA A 51 2.07 5.37 -29.33
CA ALA A 51 2.68 4.05 -29.24
C ALA A 51 2.22 3.13 -30.39
N ASN A 52 3.07 2.18 -30.71
CA ASN A 52 2.80 1.11 -31.66
C ASN A 52 1.68 0.20 -31.11
N SER A 53 0.47 0.32 -31.64
CA SER A 53 -0.67 -0.51 -31.20
C SER A 53 -0.54 -1.99 -31.57
N ALA A 54 0.38 -2.34 -32.48
CA ALA A 54 0.68 -3.71 -32.88
C ALA A 54 1.86 -4.32 -32.10
N ALA A 55 2.46 -3.56 -31.17
CA ALA A 55 3.57 -4.03 -30.35
C ALA A 55 3.19 -5.31 -29.58
N ALA A 56 4.12 -6.28 -29.54
CA ALA A 56 3.91 -7.53 -28.85
C ALA A 56 3.89 -7.29 -27.33
N MET A 57 2.94 -7.92 -26.63
CA MET A 57 2.86 -7.94 -25.18
C MET A 57 2.97 -9.38 -24.70
N GLU A 58 4.09 -9.74 -24.09
CA GLU A 58 4.53 -11.10 -23.82
C GLU A 58 4.72 -11.31 -22.31
N PRO A 59 4.29 -12.45 -21.76
CA PRO A 59 4.61 -12.80 -20.39
C PRO A 59 6.04 -13.32 -20.29
N GLU A 60 6.72 -12.97 -19.21
CA GLU A 60 8.06 -13.43 -18.85
C GLU A 60 8.04 -13.94 -17.39
N ASP A 61 9.08 -14.66 -16.99
CA ASP A 61 9.27 -15.15 -15.61
C ASP A 61 8.08 -16.02 -15.13
N HIS A 62 7.87 -17.17 -15.77
CA HIS A 62 6.84 -18.13 -15.35
C HIS A 62 7.01 -18.52 -13.89
N LEU A 63 5.96 -18.33 -13.09
CA LEU A 63 5.96 -18.65 -11.67
C LEU A 63 5.66 -20.14 -11.46
N ALA A 64 6.28 -20.72 -10.43
CA ALA A 64 5.98 -22.08 -10.02
C ALA A 64 4.55 -22.17 -9.45
N GLY A 65 3.76 -23.14 -9.93
CA GLY A 65 2.38 -23.36 -9.52
C GLY A 65 1.35 -22.63 -10.39
N SER A 66 0.07 -22.90 -10.11
CA SER A 66 -1.06 -22.36 -10.88
C SER A 66 -2.20 -21.92 -9.97
N ALA A 67 -3.00 -20.98 -10.43
CA ALA A 67 -4.20 -20.54 -9.72
C ALA A 67 -5.46 -21.25 -10.22
N ASN A 68 -6.40 -21.48 -9.31
CA ASN A 68 -7.73 -21.99 -9.61
C ASN A 68 -8.77 -20.99 -9.11
N TYR A 69 -9.70 -20.62 -9.98
CA TYR A 69 -10.82 -19.72 -9.70
C TYR A 69 -12.13 -20.51 -9.85
N LEU A 70 -12.67 -20.94 -8.72
CA LEU A 70 -13.87 -21.77 -8.65
C LEU A 70 -15.08 -20.91 -8.28
N LEU A 71 -15.39 -19.92 -9.13
CA LEU A 71 -16.46 -18.95 -8.92
C LEU A 71 -17.65 -19.27 -9.83
N GLY A 72 -18.85 -19.39 -9.25
CA GLY A 72 -20.09 -19.66 -10.01
C GLY A 72 -20.24 -21.14 -10.42
N PRO A 73 -21.05 -21.42 -11.46
CA PRO A 73 -21.26 -22.79 -11.94
C PRO A 73 -19.95 -23.39 -12.45
N GLN A 74 -19.83 -24.72 -12.43
CA GLN A 74 -18.60 -25.43 -12.81
C GLN A 74 -18.09 -25.07 -14.21
N SER A 75 -18.98 -24.73 -15.15
CA SER A 75 -18.63 -24.24 -16.49
C SER A 75 -17.89 -22.90 -16.50
N ALA A 76 -17.96 -22.12 -15.42
CA ALA A 76 -17.25 -20.86 -15.25
C ALA A 76 -15.94 -21.01 -14.46
N TRP A 77 -15.63 -22.21 -13.96
CA TRP A 77 -14.39 -22.45 -13.22
C TRP A 77 -13.19 -22.35 -14.16
N ARG A 78 -12.15 -21.66 -13.70
CA ARG A 78 -10.86 -21.58 -14.40
C ARG A 78 -9.82 -22.28 -13.54
N THR A 79 -9.22 -23.35 -14.03
CA THR A 79 -8.18 -24.08 -13.31
C THR A 79 -6.86 -24.00 -14.08
N GLY A 80 -5.74 -24.21 -13.38
CA GLY A 80 -4.42 -24.24 -14.02
C GLY A 80 -3.97 -22.90 -14.60
N VAL A 81 -4.47 -21.77 -14.09
CA VAL A 81 -4.10 -20.44 -14.59
C VAL A 81 -2.64 -20.16 -14.24
N ALA A 82 -1.79 -20.05 -15.26
CA ALA A 82 -0.38 -19.75 -15.10
C ALA A 82 -0.16 -18.32 -14.56
N GLY A 83 0.81 -18.19 -13.66
CA GLY A 83 1.28 -16.91 -13.14
C GLY A 83 2.60 -16.50 -13.79
N PHE A 84 2.79 -15.19 -13.94
CA PHE A 84 3.99 -14.58 -14.52
C PHE A 84 4.52 -13.49 -13.60
N GLY A 85 5.84 -13.37 -13.47
CA GLY A 85 6.50 -12.32 -12.69
C GLY A 85 6.59 -11.00 -13.45
N LYS A 86 6.56 -11.05 -14.79
CA LYS A 86 6.79 -9.91 -15.66
C LYS A 86 5.92 -9.97 -16.92
N ILE A 87 5.50 -8.81 -17.41
CA ILE A 87 4.88 -8.62 -18.72
C ILE A 87 5.70 -7.60 -19.49
N ARG A 88 6.31 -8.01 -20.59
CA ARG A 88 7.07 -7.13 -21.49
C ARG A 88 6.21 -6.72 -22.67
N HIS A 89 6.09 -5.42 -22.88
CA HIS A 89 5.52 -4.84 -24.08
C HIS A 89 6.64 -4.30 -24.96
N ARG A 90 6.97 -5.05 -26.02
CA ARG A 90 8.13 -4.81 -26.87
C ARG A 90 7.88 -3.71 -27.89
N GLU A 91 8.85 -2.82 -28.09
CA GLU A 91 8.80 -1.81 -29.16
C GLU A 91 7.49 -0.97 -29.11
N VAL A 92 7.07 -0.57 -27.91
CA VAL A 92 5.93 0.35 -27.72
C VAL A 92 6.21 1.70 -28.38
N TYR A 93 7.48 2.09 -28.40
CA TYR A 93 8.04 3.08 -29.30
C TYR A 93 9.32 2.49 -29.92
N ALA A 94 9.83 3.09 -30.99
CA ALA A 94 11.04 2.61 -31.65
C ALA A 94 12.23 2.53 -30.66
N GLY A 95 12.70 1.31 -30.39
CA GLY A 95 13.78 1.01 -29.44
C GLY A 95 13.38 1.16 -27.96
N ILE A 96 12.09 1.19 -27.63
CA ILE A 96 11.58 1.34 -26.26
C ILE A 96 10.60 0.23 -25.93
N ASP A 97 10.93 -0.55 -24.91
CA ASP A 97 10.04 -1.51 -24.28
C ASP A 97 9.37 -0.88 -23.05
N LEU A 98 8.14 -1.28 -22.76
CA LEU A 98 7.48 -1.06 -21.47
C LEU A 98 7.40 -2.39 -20.74
N VAL A 99 8.00 -2.47 -19.56
CA VAL A 99 8.11 -3.72 -18.78
C VAL A 99 7.34 -3.55 -17.49
N PHE A 100 6.29 -4.35 -17.27
CA PHE A 100 5.63 -4.44 -15.97
C PHE A 100 6.21 -5.61 -15.19
N HIS A 101 6.50 -5.42 -13.90
CA HIS A 101 7.03 -6.48 -13.07
C HIS A 101 6.49 -6.39 -11.63
N GLY A 102 6.48 -7.53 -10.95
CA GLY A 102 5.81 -7.71 -9.68
C GLY A 102 6.75 -8.10 -8.54
N GLU A 103 7.63 -7.21 -8.08
CA GLU A 103 8.59 -7.52 -7.00
C GLU A 103 7.96 -7.35 -5.60
N GLU A 104 8.16 -8.32 -4.69
CA GLU A 104 7.72 -8.26 -3.27
C GLU A 104 6.26 -7.84 -2.99
N GLY A 105 5.33 -8.08 -3.91
CA GLY A 105 3.92 -7.67 -3.73
C GLY A 105 3.59 -6.28 -4.27
N ARG A 106 4.57 -5.59 -4.83
CA ARG A 106 4.46 -4.28 -5.46
C ARG A 106 4.24 -4.43 -6.95
N LEU A 107 3.58 -3.44 -7.53
CA LEU A 107 3.43 -3.29 -8.97
C LEU A 107 4.40 -2.21 -9.42
N GLU A 108 5.30 -2.58 -10.31
CA GLU A 108 6.28 -1.67 -10.89
C GLU A 108 6.26 -1.76 -12.41
N TYR A 109 6.73 -0.69 -13.06
CA TYR A 109 6.91 -0.68 -14.50
C TYR A 109 8.06 0.23 -14.89
N ASP A 110 8.78 -0.18 -15.93
CA ASP A 110 9.94 0.53 -16.43
C ASP A 110 9.79 0.78 -17.93
N PHE A 111 10.31 1.90 -18.41
CA PHE A 111 10.65 2.05 -19.82
C PHE A 111 12.12 1.65 -20.00
N ALA A 112 12.36 0.59 -20.78
CA ALA A 112 13.69 0.15 -21.16
C ALA A 112 14.01 0.65 -22.57
N LEU A 113 14.95 1.59 -22.64
CA LEU A 113 15.37 2.22 -23.89
C LEU A 113 16.67 1.59 -24.37
N ALA A 114 16.66 1.09 -25.60
CA ALA A 114 17.87 0.68 -26.30
C ALA A 114 18.79 1.89 -26.57
N PRO A 115 20.09 1.67 -26.83
CA PRO A 115 20.98 2.73 -27.32
C PRO A 115 20.34 3.54 -28.44
N HIS A 116 20.48 4.86 -28.35
CA HIS A 116 19.97 5.87 -29.27
C HIS A 116 18.45 6.06 -29.31
N ALA A 117 17.64 5.22 -28.64
CA ALA A 117 16.21 5.42 -28.54
C ALA A 117 15.87 6.80 -27.93
N ASP A 118 14.75 7.39 -28.36
CA ASP A 118 14.37 8.75 -27.99
C ASP A 118 13.36 8.75 -26.82
N PRO A 119 13.78 9.12 -25.59
CA PRO A 119 12.87 9.18 -24.45
C PRO A 119 11.77 10.24 -24.62
N SER A 120 11.94 11.22 -25.52
CA SER A 120 10.93 12.26 -25.75
C SER A 120 9.61 11.73 -26.33
N LEU A 121 9.65 10.53 -26.92
CA LEU A 121 8.47 9.83 -27.45
C LEU A 121 7.50 9.39 -26.35
N ILE A 122 8.01 9.14 -25.14
CA ILE A 122 7.23 8.59 -24.04
C ILE A 122 6.27 9.65 -23.50
N ARG A 123 5.00 9.49 -23.81
CA ARG A 123 3.92 10.38 -23.38
C ARG A 123 2.75 9.55 -22.85
N LEU A 124 2.44 9.75 -21.57
CA LEU A 124 1.39 9.05 -20.86
C LEU A 124 0.16 9.95 -20.80
N GLU A 125 -0.91 9.59 -21.48
CA GLU A 125 -2.20 10.25 -21.33
C GLU A 125 -3.02 9.54 -20.25
N LEU A 126 -3.39 10.28 -19.20
CA LEU A 126 -4.19 9.78 -18.09
C LEU A 126 -5.64 10.22 -18.22
N SER A 127 -6.55 9.31 -17.87
CA SER A 127 -7.99 9.55 -17.71
C SER A 127 -8.50 9.02 -16.37
N GLY A 128 -9.59 9.61 -15.85
CA GLY A 128 -10.18 9.26 -14.56
C GLY A 128 -9.74 10.12 -13.37
N GLN A 129 -8.79 11.03 -13.61
CA GLN A 129 -8.33 12.04 -12.66
C GLN A 129 -9.26 13.25 -12.61
N GLN A 130 -9.44 13.80 -11.40
CA GLN A 130 -10.02 15.12 -11.15
C GLN A 130 -8.97 16.22 -11.35
N SER A 131 -7.73 15.96 -10.91
CA SER A 131 -6.59 16.85 -11.13
C SER A 131 -5.27 16.07 -11.11
N MET A 132 -4.20 16.71 -11.57
CA MET A 132 -2.86 16.14 -11.62
C MET A 132 -1.82 17.23 -11.36
N ARG A 133 -0.80 16.93 -10.55
CA ARG A 133 0.28 17.86 -10.19
C ARG A 133 1.59 17.12 -9.93
N ILE A 134 2.70 17.84 -10.03
CA ILE A 134 4.00 17.38 -9.52
C ILE A 134 4.16 17.96 -8.11
N ALA A 135 4.39 17.11 -7.12
CA ALA A 135 4.66 17.54 -5.75
C ALA A 135 6.09 18.08 -5.60
N GLU A 136 6.39 18.79 -4.52
CA GLU A 136 7.72 19.38 -4.27
C GLU A 136 8.84 18.34 -4.25
N ASN A 137 8.54 17.11 -3.82
CA ASN A 137 9.47 15.99 -3.82
C ASN A 137 9.68 15.35 -5.21
N GLY A 138 8.99 15.83 -6.25
CA GLY A 138 9.04 15.32 -7.63
C GLY A 138 8.02 14.23 -7.95
N ASP A 139 7.21 13.79 -6.98
CA ASP A 139 6.20 12.76 -7.19
C ASP A 139 5.06 13.29 -8.08
N LEU A 140 4.59 12.47 -9.02
CA LEU A 140 3.35 12.73 -9.75
C LEU A 140 2.16 12.36 -8.85
N VAL A 141 1.33 13.34 -8.53
CA VAL A 141 0.10 13.15 -7.75
C VAL A 141 -1.11 13.26 -8.67
N VAL A 142 -1.92 12.21 -8.69
CA VAL A 142 -3.16 12.11 -9.46
C VAL A 142 -4.34 12.01 -8.49
N VAL A 143 -5.18 13.04 -8.45
CA VAL A 143 -6.34 13.10 -7.55
C VAL A 143 -7.55 12.48 -8.23
N THR A 144 -8.27 11.61 -7.52
CA THR A 144 -9.51 10.97 -8.01
C THR A 144 -10.61 10.99 -6.96
N ALA A 145 -11.79 10.46 -7.30
CA ALA A 145 -12.93 10.40 -6.39
C ALA A 145 -12.70 9.46 -5.17
N ALA A 146 -11.83 8.45 -5.31
CA ALA A 146 -11.47 7.47 -4.28
C ALA A 146 -10.08 7.72 -3.67
N GLY A 147 -9.58 8.95 -3.76
CA GLY A 147 -8.32 9.39 -3.17
C GLY A 147 -7.23 9.72 -4.19
N GLU A 148 -6.03 10.01 -3.69
CA GLU A 148 -4.86 10.29 -4.52
C GLU A 148 -4.07 9.01 -4.83
N VAL A 149 -3.59 8.89 -6.08
CA VAL A 149 -2.56 7.94 -6.47
C VAL A 149 -1.27 8.70 -6.75
N ARG A 150 -0.14 8.13 -6.33
CA ARG A 150 1.17 8.79 -6.42
C ARG A 150 2.17 7.89 -7.12
N TRP A 151 2.80 8.40 -8.17
CA TRP A 151 4.02 7.81 -8.72
C TRP A 151 5.20 8.55 -8.13
N LYS A 152 6.19 7.82 -7.60
CA LYS A 152 7.44 8.43 -7.18
C LYS A 152 8.11 9.08 -8.36
N ARG A 153 8.82 10.18 -8.09
CA ARG A 153 9.73 10.77 -9.08
C ARG A 153 10.53 9.65 -9.75
N PRO A 154 10.69 9.69 -11.08
CA PRO A 154 11.31 8.58 -11.79
C PRO A 154 12.79 8.48 -11.45
N GLU A 155 13.27 7.25 -11.27
CA GLU A 155 14.69 6.94 -11.20
C GLU A 155 15.17 6.57 -12.60
N LEU A 156 16.18 7.29 -13.10
CA LEU A 156 16.76 7.05 -14.40
C LEU A 156 18.20 6.58 -14.24
N TYR A 157 18.60 5.57 -14.99
CA TYR A 157 19.96 5.04 -14.89
C TYR A 157 20.43 4.32 -16.16
N GLN A 158 21.75 4.25 -16.31
CA GLN A 158 22.44 3.44 -17.32
C GLN A 158 23.21 2.30 -16.67
N GLY A 159 23.28 1.16 -17.36
CA GLY A 159 23.95 -0.05 -16.88
C GLY A 159 22.99 -1.13 -16.37
N SER A 160 23.54 -2.29 -16.04
CA SER A 160 22.82 -3.47 -15.54
C SER A 160 23.38 -3.90 -14.18
N ASN A 161 22.57 -4.66 -13.42
CA ASN A 161 22.92 -5.42 -12.21
C ASN A 161 24.10 -4.87 -11.37
N GLY A 162 23.79 -3.96 -10.44
CA GLY A 162 24.71 -3.48 -9.40
C GLY A 162 25.61 -2.30 -9.78
N ALA A 163 25.86 -2.06 -11.07
CA ALA A 163 26.66 -0.93 -11.56
C ALA A 163 25.79 0.15 -12.25
N ARG A 164 24.75 0.63 -11.56
CA ARG A 164 23.84 1.66 -12.08
C ARG A 164 24.52 3.03 -12.03
N THR A 165 24.60 3.71 -13.18
CA THR A 165 24.99 5.12 -13.27
C THR A 165 23.72 5.97 -13.31
N PRO A 166 23.43 6.79 -12.28
CA PRO A 166 22.22 7.60 -12.26
C PRO A 166 22.23 8.66 -13.38
N VAL A 167 21.06 8.93 -13.91
CA VAL A 167 20.78 10.00 -14.88
C VAL A 167 19.74 10.91 -14.25
N GLU A 168 19.93 12.22 -14.34
CA GLU A 168 18.90 13.14 -13.86
C GLU A 168 17.63 13.00 -14.68
N GLY A 169 16.48 12.97 -14.02
CA GLY A 169 15.20 12.99 -14.70
C GLY A 169 14.05 13.37 -13.78
N ARG A 170 12.94 13.80 -14.39
CA ARG A 170 11.72 14.17 -13.67
C ARG A 170 10.48 13.99 -14.52
N PHE A 171 9.34 13.86 -13.87
CA PHE A 171 8.06 14.05 -14.53
C PHE A 171 7.87 15.51 -14.95
N VAL A 172 7.21 15.69 -16.08
CA VAL A 172 6.72 16.99 -16.53
C VAL A 172 5.29 16.85 -17.03
N LEU A 173 4.44 17.83 -16.70
CA LEU A 173 3.08 17.88 -17.21
C LEU A 173 3.06 18.58 -18.58
N ARG A 174 2.30 18.03 -19.51
CA ARG A 174 2.03 18.59 -20.84
C ARG A 174 0.51 18.78 -20.95
N GLY A 175 0.01 19.84 -20.33
CA GLY A 175 -1.43 20.08 -20.19
C GLY A 175 -2.06 19.28 -19.05
N ARG A 176 -3.39 19.13 -19.08
CA ARG A 176 -4.17 18.57 -17.95
C ARG A 176 -4.12 17.05 -17.81
N ARG A 177 -3.70 16.35 -18.87
CA ARG A 177 -3.87 14.89 -18.98
C ARG A 177 -2.62 14.16 -19.40
N THR A 178 -1.59 14.86 -19.85
CA THR A 178 -0.38 14.21 -20.38
C THR A 178 0.78 14.40 -19.43
N VAL A 179 1.45 13.30 -19.10
CA VAL A 179 2.71 13.24 -18.38
C VAL A 179 3.79 12.82 -19.37
N ALA A 180 4.94 13.46 -19.29
CA ALA A 180 6.14 13.06 -20.02
C ALA A 180 7.34 13.08 -19.06
N PHE A 181 8.49 12.70 -19.59
CA PHE A 181 9.76 12.71 -18.87
C PHE A 181 10.66 13.80 -19.43
N GLU A 182 11.27 14.57 -18.53
CA GLU A 182 12.45 15.36 -18.86
C GLU A 182 13.67 14.57 -18.40
N VAL A 183 14.58 14.31 -19.34
CA VAL A 183 15.78 13.50 -19.12
C VAL A 183 16.99 14.41 -19.26
N GLY A 184 17.87 14.38 -18.27
CA GLY A 184 19.14 15.11 -18.25
C GLY A 184 20.14 14.55 -19.26
N ARG A 185 21.39 15.00 -19.17
CA ARG A 185 22.44 14.48 -20.06
C ARG A 185 22.81 13.04 -19.67
N TYR A 186 22.96 12.18 -20.68
CA TYR A 186 23.39 10.79 -20.53
C TYR A 186 24.12 10.33 -21.79
N ASP A 187 24.80 9.18 -21.73
CA ASP A 187 25.45 8.59 -22.89
C ASP A 187 24.42 7.89 -23.79
N ARG A 188 24.07 8.50 -24.93
CA ARG A 188 23.08 7.92 -25.85
C ARG A 188 23.52 6.60 -26.50
N GLY A 189 24.81 6.25 -26.45
CA GLY A 189 25.31 4.95 -26.94
C GLY A 189 25.04 3.79 -25.97
N ARG A 190 24.51 4.07 -24.78
CA ARG A 190 24.17 3.08 -23.76
C ARG A 190 22.66 3.04 -23.52
N ALA A 191 22.17 1.87 -23.13
CA ALA A 191 20.78 1.71 -22.72
C ALA A 191 20.44 2.63 -21.53
N LEU A 192 19.19 3.07 -21.49
CA LEU A 192 18.63 3.89 -20.41
C LEU A 192 17.40 3.19 -19.86
N VAL A 193 17.25 3.14 -18.55
CA VAL A 193 16.01 2.71 -17.89
C VAL A 193 15.38 3.93 -17.23
N ILE A 194 14.06 4.07 -17.39
CA ILE A 194 13.24 5.01 -16.64
C ILE A 194 12.28 4.19 -15.77
N ASP A 195 12.49 4.21 -14.46
CA ASP A 195 11.71 3.49 -13.45
C ASP A 195 10.91 4.49 -12.59
N PRO A 196 9.65 4.77 -12.94
CA PRO A 196 8.72 5.49 -12.07
C PRO A 196 8.14 4.56 -10.99
N THR A 197 8.80 4.48 -9.84
CA THR A 197 8.39 3.58 -8.75
C THR A 197 7.03 3.98 -8.17
N LEU A 198 6.11 3.01 -7.99
CA LEU A 198 4.97 3.17 -7.08
C LEU A 198 5.45 2.73 -5.69
N ALA A 199 5.58 3.64 -4.71
CA ALA A 199 6.09 3.28 -3.39
C ALA A 199 5.14 2.30 -2.68
N TYR A 200 4.09 2.82 -2.08
CA TYR A 200 2.81 2.18 -1.77
C TYR A 200 1.96 3.29 -1.13
N SER A 201 0.64 3.14 -1.21
CA SER A 201 -0.30 3.96 -0.43
C SER A 201 -1.43 3.02 -0.07
N THR A 202 -1.72 2.90 1.21
CA THR A 202 -2.79 2.02 1.69
C THR A 202 -3.60 2.74 2.74
N TYR A 203 -4.86 2.34 2.84
CA TYR A 203 -5.68 2.65 4.01
C TYR A 203 -5.45 1.55 5.05
N LEU A 204 -5.55 1.92 6.33
CA LEU A 204 -5.56 0.99 7.45
C LEU A 204 -6.81 1.30 8.28
N GLY A 205 -7.75 0.36 8.30
CA GLY A 205 -9.06 0.55 8.93
C GLY A 205 -10.11 -0.44 8.44
N SER A 206 -11.32 -0.34 8.98
CA SER A 206 -12.46 -1.16 8.56
C SER A 206 -13.78 -0.38 8.54
N THR A 207 -14.82 -0.81 9.26
CA THR A 207 -16.19 -0.29 9.13
C THR A 207 -16.46 1.00 9.89
N ALA A 208 -15.59 1.38 10.82
CA ALA A 208 -15.75 2.56 11.67
C ALA A 208 -14.52 3.49 11.61
N ASN A 209 -14.22 4.19 12.71
CA ASN A 209 -13.19 5.23 12.72
C ASN A 209 -11.85 4.69 13.23
N GLU A 210 -10.78 4.96 12.48
CA GLU A 210 -9.40 4.81 12.91
C GLU A 210 -8.72 6.18 12.97
N ALA A 211 -8.04 6.44 14.08
CA ALA A 211 -7.18 7.59 14.24
C ALA A 211 -5.76 7.12 14.56
N ALA A 212 -4.88 7.15 13.56
CA ALA A 212 -3.45 6.95 13.77
C ALA A 212 -2.86 8.17 14.50
N ARG A 213 -2.21 7.94 15.64
CA ARG A 213 -1.67 8.99 16.52
C ARG A 213 -0.15 8.93 16.63
N GLY A 214 0.44 7.75 16.43
CA GLY A 214 1.88 7.53 16.51
C GLY A 214 2.41 6.75 15.33
N ILE A 215 3.65 7.09 14.93
CA ILE A 215 4.43 6.37 13.92
C ILE A 215 5.87 6.18 14.43
N ALA A 216 6.45 5.01 14.20
CA ALA A 216 7.85 4.71 14.49
C ALA A 216 8.43 3.75 13.45
N LEU A 217 9.76 3.73 13.31
CA LEU A 217 10.48 2.82 12.43
C LEU A 217 11.46 1.97 13.25
N ASP A 218 11.66 0.72 12.84
CA ASP A 218 12.79 -0.09 13.33
C ASP A 218 14.03 0.05 12.42
N ALA A 219 15.15 -0.54 12.84
CA ALA A 219 16.41 -0.50 12.09
C ALA A 219 16.35 -1.22 10.73
N ALA A 220 15.36 -2.09 10.52
CA ALA A 220 15.12 -2.75 9.24
C ALA A 220 14.18 -1.93 8.33
N GLY A 221 13.74 -0.74 8.77
CA GLY A 221 12.85 0.13 8.02
C GLY A 221 11.38 -0.28 8.05
N ASN A 222 10.99 -1.23 8.91
CA ASN A 222 9.57 -1.55 9.08
C ASN A 222 8.86 -0.36 9.74
N VAL A 223 7.65 -0.06 9.28
CA VAL A 223 6.85 1.05 9.77
C VAL A 223 5.81 0.54 10.77
N TYR A 224 5.80 1.12 11.96
CA TYR A 224 4.82 0.84 13.00
C TYR A 224 3.86 2.02 13.09
N ILE A 225 2.56 1.73 13.09
CA ILE A 225 1.50 2.73 13.26
C ILE A 225 0.67 2.33 14.46
N ALA A 226 0.39 3.28 15.36
CA ALA A 226 -0.46 3.05 16.53
C ALA A 226 -1.48 4.17 16.70
N GLY A 227 -2.62 3.83 17.30
CA GLY A 227 -3.72 4.76 17.48
C GLY A 227 -4.92 4.16 18.16
N SER A 228 -6.10 4.70 17.86
CA SER A 228 -7.40 4.21 18.35
C SER A 228 -8.29 3.79 17.19
N THR A 229 -9.09 2.75 17.39
CA THR A 229 -10.10 2.26 16.45
C THR A 229 -11.43 2.09 17.17
N THR A 230 -12.53 2.38 16.49
CA THR A 230 -13.87 1.96 16.92
C THR A 230 -14.43 0.86 16.02
N SER A 231 -13.61 0.29 15.13
CA SER A 231 -14.00 -0.80 14.25
C SER A 231 -13.89 -2.11 15.00
N THR A 232 -14.95 -2.92 14.94
CA THR A 232 -14.98 -4.24 15.57
C THR A 232 -14.43 -5.35 14.66
N ASP A 233 -14.08 -5.01 13.42
CA ASP A 233 -13.83 -5.96 12.32
C ASP A 233 -12.54 -5.67 11.53
N LEU A 234 -11.53 -5.05 12.15
CA LEU A 234 -10.18 -5.02 11.59
C LEU A 234 -9.71 -6.43 11.24
N SER A 235 -9.17 -6.59 10.04
CA SER A 235 -8.56 -7.85 9.58
C SER A 235 -7.21 -8.05 10.29
N THR A 236 -7.26 -8.55 11.52
CA THR A 236 -6.06 -8.79 12.34
C THR A 236 -5.17 -9.87 11.73
N VAL A 237 -3.85 -9.70 11.88
CA VAL A 237 -2.83 -10.59 11.31
C VAL A 237 -1.77 -10.80 12.38
N SER A 238 -1.37 -12.05 12.64
CA SER A 238 -0.27 -12.42 13.56
C SER A 238 -0.34 -11.66 14.90
N THR A 239 -1.46 -11.80 15.62
CA THR A 239 -1.94 -10.84 16.62
C THR A 239 -1.94 -11.39 18.05
N VAL A 240 -1.72 -10.50 19.04
CA VAL A 240 -1.92 -10.78 20.47
C VAL A 240 -3.40 -10.73 20.86
N GLN A 241 -4.15 -9.78 20.30
CA GLN A 241 -5.57 -9.59 20.60
C GLN A 241 -6.34 -9.53 19.26
N PRO A 242 -6.97 -10.64 18.85
CA PRO A 242 -7.64 -10.72 17.55
C PRO A 242 -8.99 -10.01 17.52
N ASN A 243 -9.60 -9.79 18.69
CA ASN A 243 -10.96 -9.26 18.83
C ASN A 243 -10.95 -7.90 19.53
N PHE A 244 -11.80 -7.01 19.06
CA PHE A 244 -12.12 -5.75 19.74
C PHE A 244 -12.72 -6.04 21.13
N GLY A 245 -12.18 -5.40 22.16
CA GLY A 245 -12.61 -5.52 23.55
C GLY A 245 -13.72 -4.55 23.93
N GLY A 246 -13.72 -3.33 23.37
CA GLY A 246 -14.66 -2.27 23.73
C GLY A 246 -16.15 -2.63 23.53
N LEU A 247 -17.02 -2.00 24.30
CA LEU A 247 -18.48 -2.17 24.16
C LEU A 247 -19.03 -1.40 22.95
N THR A 248 -19.87 -2.07 22.15
CA THR A 248 -20.67 -1.43 21.09
C THR A 248 -22.00 -0.95 21.68
N ALA A 249 -22.00 0.21 22.34
CA ALA A 249 -23.25 0.80 22.81
C ALA A 249 -23.21 2.33 22.84
N ASN A 250 -23.54 3.00 21.73
CA ASN A 250 -23.95 4.41 21.65
C ASN A 250 -23.03 5.50 22.26
N ILE A 251 -21.76 5.19 22.47
CA ILE A 251 -20.72 6.12 22.94
C ILE A 251 -19.41 5.84 22.20
N PHE A 252 -18.56 6.86 22.09
CA PHE A 252 -17.27 6.86 21.39
C PHE A 252 -16.20 6.01 22.10
N THR A 253 -16.51 4.78 22.51
CA THR A 253 -15.56 3.85 23.13
C THR A 253 -14.81 3.09 22.04
N GLY A 254 -13.49 3.24 21.97
CA GLY A 254 -12.60 2.53 21.06
C GLY A 254 -11.55 1.70 21.78
N ASP A 255 -10.85 0.87 21.01
CA ASP A 255 -9.65 0.16 21.46
C ASP A 255 -8.41 0.84 20.88
N GLY A 256 -7.26 0.63 21.51
CA GLY A 256 -5.98 0.84 20.85
C GLY A 256 -5.82 -0.12 19.67
N PHE A 257 -5.09 0.29 18.64
CA PHE A 257 -4.57 -0.64 17.64
C PHE A 257 -3.10 -0.37 17.35
N ILE A 258 -2.39 -1.41 16.93
CA ILE A 258 -1.04 -1.31 16.40
C ILE A 258 -0.90 -2.18 15.15
N ALA A 259 -0.32 -1.59 14.10
CA ALA A 259 0.03 -2.26 12.86
C ALA A 259 1.54 -2.14 12.60
N LYS A 260 2.12 -3.19 12.02
CA LYS A 260 3.49 -3.17 11.49
C LYS A 260 3.46 -3.49 10.00
N PHE A 261 4.16 -2.69 9.21
CA PHE A 261 4.34 -2.88 7.78
C PHE A 261 5.81 -3.12 7.46
N SER A 262 6.09 -3.97 6.47
CA SER A 262 7.42 -4.06 5.85
C SER A 262 7.79 -2.73 5.18
N PRO A 263 9.09 -2.50 4.86
CA PRO A 263 9.49 -1.36 4.03
C PRO A 263 8.78 -1.33 2.66
N SER A 264 8.33 -2.49 2.18
CA SER A 264 7.56 -2.67 0.94
C SER A 264 6.04 -2.44 1.10
N GLY A 265 5.56 -2.09 2.31
CA GLY A 265 4.15 -1.80 2.58
C GLY A 265 3.27 -3.02 2.84
N THR A 266 3.84 -4.22 2.99
CA THR A 266 3.10 -5.43 3.36
C THR A 266 2.77 -5.40 4.85
N LEU A 267 1.50 -5.62 5.21
CA LEU A 267 1.09 -5.72 6.62
C LEU A 267 1.67 -7.01 7.24
N LEU A 268 2.56 -6.85 8.21
CA LEU A 268 3.22 -7.94 8.93
C LEU A 268 2.41 -8.38 10.15
N TYR A 269 1.84 -7.43 10.88
CA TYR A 269 0.84 -7.71 11.91
C TYR A 269 -0.12 -6.53 12.12
N LEU A 270 -1.30 -6.83 12.65
CA LEU A 270 -2.29 -5.86 13.14
C LEU A 270 -3.05 -6.48 14.32
N THR A 271 -3.08 -5.78 15.45
CA THR A 271 -3.77 -6.22 16.68
C THR A 271 -4.53 -5.07 17.33
N TYR A 272 -5.59 -5.42 18.04
CA TYR A 272 -6.21 -4.54 19.03
C TYR A 272 -5.35 -4.49 20.31
N LEU A 273 -5.63 -3.52 21.17
CA LEU A 273 -5.11 -3.40 22.52
C LEU A 273 -6.13 -2.63 23.38
N GLY A 274 -6.95 -3.34 24.12
CA GLY A 274 -8.03 -2.77 24.92
C GLY A 274 -8.81 -3.79 25.74
N GLY A 275 -9.61 -3.29 26.68
CA GLY A 275 -10.61 -4.03 27.46
C GLY A 275 -12.02 -3.57 27.11
N SER A 276 -12.97 -3.70 28.03
CA SER A 276 -14.41 -3.47 27.79
C SER A 276 -14.86 -2.02 27.57
N ARG A 277 -13.99 -1.02 27.79
CA ARG A 277 -14.33 0.41 27.73
C ARG A 277 -13.42 1.16 26.75
N ASP A 278 -13.26 2.46 26.91
CA ASP A 278 -12.46 3.28 26.01
C ASP A 278 -10.97 3.15 26.34
N ASP A 279 -10.19 2.82 25.31
CA ASP A 279 -8.76 2.57 25.33
C ASP A 279 -8.11 3.19 24.09
N GLY A 280 -6.96 3.83 24.28
CA GLY A 280 -6.31 4.51 23.15
C GLY A 280 -4.81 4.64 23.31
N ILE A 281 -4.09 4.29 22.23
CA ILE A 281 -2.65 4.51 22.15
C ILE A 281 -2.39 5.93 21.66
N SER A 282 -1.64 6.69 22.45
CA SER A 282 -1.31 8.09 22.16
C SER A 282 0.07 8.27 21.55
N ALA A 283 1.02 7.36 21.85
CA ALA A 283 2.38 7.41 21.30
C ALA A 283 3.00 6.02 21.20
N ILE A 284 4.03 5.92 20.34
CA ILE A 284 4.82 4.71 20.10
C ILE A 284 6.30 5.07 19.98
N ALA A 285 7.16 4.23 20.53
CA ALA A 285 8.60 4.21 20.27
C ALA A 285 9.04 2.76 19.96
N VAL A 286 10.11 2.58 19.20
CA VAL A 286 10.64 1.25 18.85
C VAL A 286 12.13 1.19 19.21
N ASP A 287 12.55 0.14 19.91
CA ASP A 287 13.96 -0.06 20.27
C ASP A 287 14.76 -0.70 19.12
N SER A 288 16.09 -0.77 19.30
CA SER A 288 17.00 -1.36 18.31
C SER A 288 16.78 -2.86 18.05
N ALA A 289 16.05 -3.55 18.95
CA ALA A 289 15.65 -4.94 18.77
C ALA A 289 14.27 -5.08 18.10
N GLY A 290 13.62 -3.97 17.72
CA GLY A 290 12.32 -3.94 17.06
C GLY A 290 11.13 -4.11 18.01
N ASN A 291 11.33 -4.01 19.33
CA ASN A 291 10.20 -4.02 20.27
C ASN A 291 9.49 -2.68 20.24
N ALA A 292 8.17 -2.70 20.17
CA ALA A 292 7.35 -1.49 20.22
C ALA A 292 6.94 -1.19 21.67
N TYR A 293 7.13 0.05 22.10
CA TYR A 293 6.70 0.59 23.38
C TYR A 293 5.58 1.58 23.12
N LEU A 294 4.44 1.36 23.75
CA LEU A 294 3.20 2.12 23.56
C LEU A 294 2.86 2.80 24.86
N THR A 295 2.36 4.03 24.77
CA THR A 295 1.75 4.72 25.92
C THR A 295 0.36 5.18 25.54
N GLY A 296 -0.56 5.12 26.50
CA GLY A 296 -1.94 5.47 26.26
C GLY A 296 -2.74 5.64 27.54
N GLY A 297 -4.04 5.79 27.36
CA GLY A 297 -5.02 5.83 28.44
C GLY A 297 -6.01 4.68 28.31
N THR A 298 -6.46 4.17 29.44
CA THR A 298 -7.50 3.17 29.56
C THR A 298 -8.56 3.63 30.55
N THR A 299 -9.83 3.35 30.25
CA THR A 299 -10.94 3.44 31.21
C THR A 299 -11.49 2.05 31.58
N SER A 300 -10.86 0.99 31.03
CA SER A 300 -11.27 -0.40 31.14
C SER A 300 -10.82 -1.01 32.45
N THR A 301 -11.76 -1.56 33.22
CA THR A 301 -11.45 -2.30 34.46
C THR A 301 -10.82 -3.66 34.19
N ASP A 302 -10.88 -4.12 32.95
CA ASP A 302 -10.42 -5.39 32.41
C ASP A 302 -9.38 -5.20 31.30
N PHE A 303 -8.65 -4.07 31.31
CA PHE A 303 -7.55 -3.85 30.38
C PHE A 303 -6.52 -4.99 30.46
N PRO A 304 -6.03 -5.53 29.32
CA PRO A 304 -5.08 -6.63 29.35
C PRO A 304 -3.82 -6.21 30.10
N THR A 305 -3.38 -7.02 31.08
CA THR A 305 -2.16 -6.76 31.86
C THR A 305 -1.31 -8.01 32.02
N VAL A 306 0.01 -7.85 32.03
CA VAL A 306 0.97 -8.95 32.25
C VAL A 306 2.08 -8.45 33.16
N ASN A 307 2.10 -8.94 34.41
CA ASN A 307 2.99 -8.46 35.48
C ASN A 307 2.90 -6.93 35.74
N PRO A 308 1.69 -6.39 36.00
CA PRO A 308 1.49 -4.96 36.14
C PRO A 308 2.10 -4.39 37.43
N TYR A 309 2.53 -3.12 37.39
CA TYR A 309 2.87 -2.38 38.62
C TYR A 309 1.59 -2.08 39.40
N GLN A 310 0.54 -1.62 38.71
CA GLN A 310 -0.79 -1.47 39.26
C GLN A 310 -1.73 -2.58 38.76
N SER A 311 -2.08 -3.53 39.63
CA SER A 311 -2.86 -4.73 39.23
C SER A 311 -4.38 -4.52 39.10
N ARG A 312 -4.88 -3.33 39.43
CA ARG A 312 -6.30 -2.98 39.36
C ARG A 312 -6.47 -1.55 38.86
N PHE A 313 -7.44 -1.33 38.00
CA PHE A 313 -7.84 0.00 37.57
C PHE A 313 -8.15 0.90 38.78
N GLY A 314 -7.50 2.07 38.84
CA GLY A 314 -7.51 3.01 39.96
C GLY A 314 -8.33 4.28 39.70
N GLY A 315 -8.77 4.51 38.47
CA GLY A 315 -9.68 5.60 38.12
C GLY A 315 -10.97 5.55 38.94
N ALA A 316 -11.44 6.71 39.39
CA ALA A 316 -12.64 6.81 40.22
C ALA A 316 -13.87 6.27 39.47
N GLY A 317 -14.28 5.05 39.81
CA GLY A 317 -15.50 4.44 39.28
C GLY A 317 -16.70 5.34 39.56
N SER A 318 -17.59 5.46 38.56
CA SER A 318 -18.89 6.17 38.56
C SER A 318 -18.93 7.55 37.90
N GLY A 319 -18.29 7.71 36.74
CA GLY A 319 -18.83 8.59 35.70
C GLY A 319 -19.61 7.75 34.71
N GLY A 320 -20.92 7.54 34.93
CA GLY A 320 -21.77 7.14 33.82
C GLY A 320 -21.54 8.10 32.65
N VAL A 321 -21.65 7.61 31.43
CA VAL A 321 -21.38 8.32 30.17
C VAL A 321 -22.11 9.65 29.93
N ALA A 322 -22.86 10.13 30.91
CA ALA A 322 -23.51 11.44 30.94
C ALA A 322 -22.63 12.60 31.46
N ALA A 323 -21.46 12.36 32.07
CA ALA A 323 -20.72 13.44 32.75
C ALA A 323 -19.52 14.05 31.99
N GLY A 324 -19.11 13.52 30.84
CA GLY A 324 -18.02 14.11 30.03
C GLY A 324 -16.63 14.15 30.70
N VAL A 325 -16.46 13.52 31.87
CA VAL A 325 -15.17 13.38 32.56
C VAL A 325 -14.76 11.91 32.51
N HIS A 326 -13.81 11.60 31.62
CA HIS A 326 -13.19 10.28 31.55
C HIS A 326 -12.09 10.20 32.62
N THR A 327 -12.41 9.63 33.78
CA THR A 327 -11.39 9.22 34.75
C THR A 327 -10.81 7.89 34.28
N GLY A 328 -9.60 7.93 33.71
CA GLY A 328 -8.87 6.75 33.22
C GLY A 328 -7.46 6.66 33.80
N ASP A 329 -6.86 5.48 33.72
CA ASP A 329 -5.47 5.23 34.08
C ASP A 329 -4.59 5.35 32.82
N ALA A 330 -3.34 5.76 33.00
CA ALA A 330 -2.35 5.64 31.93
C ALA A 330 -1.84 4.19 31.85
N PHE A 331 -1.37 3.78 30.69
CA PHE A 331 -0.65 2.51 30.55
C PHE A 331 0.65 2.69 29.76
N VAL A 332 1.64 1.83 30.05
CA VAL A 332 2.73 1.51 29.13
C VAL A 332 2.71 0.03 28.76
N ALA A 333 2.80 -0.24 27.46
CA ALA A 333 2.82 -1.60 26.90
C ALA A 333 4.06 -1.81 26.04
N LYS A 334 4.61 -3.02 26.05
CA LYS A 334 5.71 -3.47 25.19
C LYS A 334 5.25 -4.66 24.36
N LEU A 335 5.31 -4.55 23.04
CA LEU A 335 5.09 -5.66 22.11
C LEU A 335 6.40 -6.13 21.51
N ASN A 336 6.52 -7.44 21.36
CA ASN A 336 7.65 -8.05 20.66
C ASN A 336 7.56 -7.80 19.13
N PRO A 337 8.67 -7.94 18.39
CA PRO A 337 8.69 -7.61 16.95
C PRO A 337 7.70 -8.40 16.08
N PRO A 338 7.39 -9.69 16.35
CA PRO A 338 6.36 -10.43 15.62
C PRO A 338 4.92 -10.03 15.95
N GLY A 339 4.68 -9.23 17.00
CA GLY A 339 3.32 -8.89 17.45
C GLY A 339 2.58 -10.07 18.09
N THR A 340 3.31 -11.03 18.68
CA THR A 340 2.75 -12.26 19.27
C THR A 340 2.84 -12.30 20.79
N SER A 341 3.51 -11.34 21.43
CA SER A 341 3.49 -11.17 22.88
C SER A 341 3.44 -9.69 23.27
N CYS A 342 2.68 -9.40 24.32
CA CYS A 342 2.52 -8.07 24.89
C CYS A 342 2.77 -8.12 26.40
N PHE A 343 3.63 -7.23 26.89
CA PHE A 343 3.90 -7.02 28.31
C PHE A 343 3.41 -5.63 28.70
N ILE A 344 2.49 -5.56 29.65
CA ILE A 344 1.78 -4.32 29.95
C ILE A 344 2.00 -4.00 31.42
N ARG A 345 2.58 -2.82 31.66
CA ARG A 345 2.78 -2.23 32.98
C ARG A 345 1.93 -0.95 33.07
N PRO A 346 0.67 -1.04 33.47
CA PRO A 346 -0.10 0.13 33.88
C PRO A 346 0.43 0.68 35.21
#